data_AF-H8X955-F1
#
_entry.id   AF-H8X955-F1
#
_cell.length_a   1.000
_cell.length_b   1.000
_cell.length_c   1.000
_cell.angle_alpha   90.00
_cell.angle_beta   90.00
_cell.angle_gamma   90.00
#
_symmetry.space_group_name_H-M   'P 1'
#
loop_
_entity.id
_entity.type
_entity.pdbx_description
1 polymer ?
#
loop_
_entity_poly.entity_id
_entity_poly.type
_entity_poly.pdbx_seq_one_letter_code
_entity_poly.pdbx_strand_id
1 'polypeptide(L)' 'MSSIMSTFKGLVAGVGITPIVAKYVIAPRLFDPNVMKEIHYIQKELDFVGWNVRHLEEERGLKEDDLYTPATYYAQG' A
#
# COMPACT_ATOMS: atom_id res chain seq x y z
N MET A 1 29.59 -10.63 -32.62
CA MET A 1 28.50 -9.63 -32.45
C MET A 1 27.09 -10.25 -32.39
N SER A 2 26.81 -11.39 -33.03
CA SER A 2 25.46 -12.01 -33.02
C SER A 2 24.98 -12.52 -31.64
N SER A 3 25.83 -13.22 -30.89
CA SER A 3 25.44 -13.87 -29.61
C SER A 3 25.12 -12.87 -28.48
N ILE A 4 25.84 -11.74 -28.42
CA ILE A 4 25.59 -10.70 -27.42
C ILE A 4 24.21 -10.06 -27.63
N MET A 5 23.81 -9.87 -28.89
CA MET A 5 22.51 -9.30 -29.25
C MET A 5 21.35 -10.24 -28.86
N SER A 6 21.52 -11.56 -29.01
CA SER A 6 20.50 -12.53 -28.58
C SER A 6 20.36 -12.61 -27.07
N THR A 7 21.46 -12.54 -26.32
CA THR A 7 21.44 -12.50 -24.85
C THR A 7 20.77 -11.23 -24.34
N PHE A 8 21.03 -10.08 -24.98
CA PHE A 8 20.40 -8.81 -24.61
C PHE A 8 18.88 -8.82 -24.88
N LYS A 9 18.45 -9.39 -26.01
CA LYS A 9 17.02 -9.59 -26.30
C LYS A 9 16.35 -10.53 -25.31
N GLY A 10 17.02 -11.61 -24.91
CA GLY A 10 16.54 -12.53 -23.89
C GLY A 10 16.42 -11.85 -22.52
N LEU A 11 17.37 -10.99 -22.16
CA LEU A 11 17.35 -10.24 -20.91
C LEU A 11 16.21 -9.21 -20.90
N VAL A 12 16.01 -8.45 -21.98
CA VAL A 12 14.89 -7.49 -22.09
C VAL A 12 13.55 -8.20 -22.09
N ALA A 13 13.44 -9.36 -22.75
CA ALA A 13 12.24 -10.19 -22.71
C ALA A 13 11.98 -10.72 -21.28
N GLY A 14 13.00 -11.20 -20.58
CA GLY A 14 12.89 -11.62 -19.17
C GLY A 14 12.48 -10.47 -18.26
N VAL A 15 13.09 -9.29 -18.40
CA VAL A 15 12.79 -8.10 -17.59
C VAL A 15 11.40 -7.52 -17.90
N GLY A 16 10.91 -7.62 -19.14
CA GLY A 16 9.61 -7.10 -19.53
C GLY A 16 8.46 -8.07 -19.26
N ILE A 17 8.62 -9.34 -19.61
CA ILE A 17 7.55 -10.35 -19.54
C ILE A 17 7.31 -10.78 -18.08
N THR A 18 8.36 -10.94 -17.29
CA THR A 18 8.24 -11.38 -15.88
C THR A 18 7.37 -10.45 -15.02
N PRO A 19 7.55 -9.11 -14.99
CA PRO A 19 6.68 -8.23 -14.21
C PRO A 19 5.25 -8.16 -14.76
N ILE A 20 5.05 -8.33 -16.08
CA ILE A 20 3.71 -8.38 -16.68
C ILE A 20 2.97 -9.63 -16.20
N VAL A 21 3.61 -10.80 -16.28
CA VAL A 21 3.02 -12.06 -15.79
C VAL A 21 2.78 -12.00 -14.28
N ALA A 22 3.72 -11.44 -13.52
CA ALA A 22 3.55 -11.23 -12.08
C ALA A 22 2.32 -10.37 -11.75
N LYS A 23 2.14 -9.24 -12.47
CA LYS A 23 1.04 -8.30 -12.22
C LYS A 23 -0.32 -8.84 -12.66
N TYR A 24 -0.41 -9.51 -13.80
CA TYR A 24 -1.70 -9.88 -14.39
C TYR A 24 -2.12 -11.34 -14.16
N VAL A 25 -1.20 -12.23 -13.78
CA VAL A 25 -1.50 -13.66 -13.58
C VAL A 25 -1.27 -14.07 -12.14
N ILE A 26 -0.11 -13.75 -11.57
CA ILE A 26 0.27 -14.20 -10.22
C ILE A 26 -0.48 -13.39 -9.17
N ALA A 27 -0.44 -12.06 -9.25
CA ALA A 27 -1.04 -11.19 -8.25
C ALA A 27 -2.55 -11.42 -8.05
N PRO A 28 -3.40 -11.45 -9.10
CA PRO A 28 -4.83 -11.69 -8.91
C PRO A 28 -5.18 -13.12 -8.50
N ARG A 29 -4.27 -14.08 -8.66
CA ARG A 29 -4.48 -15.49 -8.27
C ARG A 29 -4.02 -15.77 -6.84
N LEU A 30 -2.96 -15.11 -6.37
CA LEU A 30 -2.40 -15.32 -5.03
C LEU A 30 -2.88 -14.30 -4.01
N PHE A 31 -3.16 -13.06 -4.41
CA PHE A 31 -3.69 -12.03 -3.53
C PHE A 31 -5.18 -11.89 -3.80
N ASP A 32 -5.99 -12.35 -2.85
CA ASP A 32 -7.43 -12.18 -2.94
C ASP A 32 -7.76 -10.68 -2.88
N PRO A 33 -8.38 -10.11 -3.94
CA PRO A 33 -8.76 -8.70 -3.95
C PRO A 33 -9.74 -8.34 -2.82
N ASN A 34 -10.42 -9.32 -2.22
CA ASN A 34 -11.30 -9.10 -1.06
C ASN A 34 -10.50 -8.82 0.21
N VAL A 35 -9.37 -9.51 0.44
CA VAL A 35 -8.50 -9.26 1.60
C VAL A 35 -7.93 -7.85 1.58
N MET A 36 -7.54 -7.36 0.40
CA MET A 36 -7.05 -5.98 0.25
C MET A 36 -8.15 -4.95 0.51
N LYS A 37 -9.40 -5.25 0.14
CA LYS A 37 -10.56 -4.40 0.46
C LYS A 37 -10.88 -4.41 1.95
N GLU A 38 -10.79 -5.55 2.61
CA GLU A 38 -11.02 -5.69 4.05
C GLU A 38 -9.98 -4.91 4.86
N ILE A 39 -8.69 -5.02 4.49
CA ILE A 39 -7.63 -4.24 5.13
C ILE A 39 -7.90 -2.73 4.97
N HIS A 40 -8.30 -2.30 3.78
CA HIS A 40 -8.64 -0.90 3.53
C HIS A 40 -9.86 -0.44 4.35
N TYR A 41 -10.86 -1.32 4.50
CA TYR A 41 -12.04 -1.04 5.30
C TYR A 41 -11.69 -0.90 6.80
N ILE A 42 -10.88 -1.81 7.33
CA ILE A 42 -10.40 -1.77 8.72
C ILE A 42 -9.57 -0.51 8.99
N GLN A 43 -8.69 -0.12 8.06
CA GLN A 43 -7.94 1.13 8.15
C GLN A 43 -8.88 2.34 8.25
N LYS A 44 -9.92 2.38 7.43
CA LYS A 44 -10.89 3.47 7.43
C LYS A 44 -11.68 3.56 8.74
N GLU A 45 -12.07 2.42 9.31
CA GLU A 45 -12.76 2.39 10.62
C GLU A 45 -11.83 2.84 11.75
N LEU A 46 -10.58 2.36 11.77
CA LEU A 46 -9.58 2.76 12.75
C LEU A 46 -9.29 4.26 12.68
N ASP A 47 -9.18 4.81 11.47
CA ASP A 47 -8.98 6.24 11.28
C ASP A 47 -10.17 7.06 11.78
N PHE A 48 -11.41 6.61 11.51
CA PHE A 48 -12.61 7.27 12.03
C PHE A 48 -12.62 7.33 13.56
N VAL A 49 -12.31 6.21 14.23
CA VAL A 49 -12.22 6.16 15.70
C VAL A 49 -11.07 7.04 16.19
N GLY A 50 -9.92 7.01 15.53
CA GLY A 50 -8.75 7.80 15.87
C GLY A 50 -8.99 9.30 15.84
N TRP A 51 -9.67 9.80 14.81
CA TRP A 51 -10.09 11.20 14.72
C TRP A 51 -11.07 11.59 15.82
N ASN A 52 -11.99 10.69 16.19
CA ASN A 52 -12.94 10.95 17.26
C ASN A 52 -12.25 11.03 18.63
N VAL A 53 -11.29 10.14 18.91
CA VAL A 53 -10.48 10.18 20.13
C VAL A 53 -9.68 11.48 20.21
N ARG A 54 -9.03 11.87 19.10
CA ARG A 54 -8.29 13.12 19.01
C ARG A 54 -9.18 14.33 19.33
N HIS A 55 -10.39 14.37 18.78
CA HIS A 55 -11.34 15.45 19.06
C HIS A 55 -11.72 15.54 20.55
N LEU A 56 -11.94 14.39 21.19
CA LEU A 56 -12.22 14.34 22.63
C LEU A 56 -11.01 14.74 23.48
N GLU A 57 -9.80 14.48 23.02
CA GLU A 57 -8.56 14.91 23.67
C GLU A 57 -8.36 16.43 23.54
N GLU A 58 -8.67 16.99 22.37
CA GLU A 58 -8.69 18.44 22.11
C GLU A 58 -9.71 19.16 23.01
N GLU A 59 -10.92 18.61 23.15
CA GLU A 59 -11.95 19.15 24.06
C GLU A 59 -11.52 19.11 25.54
N ARG A 60 -10.66 18.16 25.91
CA ARG A 60 -10.07 18.05 27.26
C ARG A 60 -8.87 18.98 27.46
N GLY A 61 -8.45 19.71 26.44
CA GLY A 61 -7.36 20.69 26.50
C GLY A 61 -5.96 20.08 26.40
N LEU A 62 -5.83 18.84 25.88
CA LEU A 62 -4.52 18.27 25.56
C LEU A 62 -3.89 19.02 24.39
N LYS A 63 -2.56 19.16 24.41
CA LYS A 63 -1.79 19.93 23.40
C LYS A 63 -1.29 19.01 22.31
N GLU A 64 -1.13 19.56 21.10
CA GLU A 64 -0.86 18.84 19.84
C GLU A 64 0.22 17.75 19.91
N ASP A 65 1.25 17.93 20.74
CA ASP A 65 2.34 16.96 20.90
C ASP A 65 1.91 15.65 21.61
N ASP A 66 0.84 15.68 22.41
CA ASP A 66 0.29 14.53 23.15
C ASP A 66 -1.00 13.97 22.50
N LEU A 67 -1.46 14.54 21.39
CA LEU A 67 -2.69 14.12 20.71
C LEU A 67 -2.49 12.78 19.99
N TYR A 68 -3.50 11.91 20.07
CA TYR A 68 -3.54 10.73 19.24
C TYR A 68 -3.48 11.08 17.74
N THR A 69 -2.51 10.50 17.03
CA THR A 69 -2.35 10.64 15.59
C THR A 69 -2.90 9.43 14.85
N PRO A 70 -4.02 9.58 14.11
CA PRO A 70 -4.55 8.49 13.29
C PRO A 70 -3.58 8.11 12.17
N ALA A 71 -3.68 6.86 11.68
CA ALA A 71 -2.73 6.28 10.75
C ALA A 71 -2.69 7.02 9.40
N THR A 72 -3.79 7.66 8.99
CA THR A 72 -3.81 8.52 7.79
C THR A 72 -2.80 9.66 7.82
N TYR A 73 -2.39 10.13 9.00
CA TYR A 73 -1.45 11.25 9.14
C TYR A 73 -0.06 10.91 8.59
N TYR A 74 0.34 9.64 8.64
CA TYR A 74 1.64 9.17 8.14
C TYR A 74 1.60 8.73 6.67
N ALA A 75 0.41 8.54 6.09
CA ALA A 75 0.25 8.09 4.70
C ALA A 75 0.40 9.23 3.67
N GLN A 76 0.50 10.49 4.12
CA GLN A 76 0.69 11.66 3.26
C GLN A 76 2.16 12.12 3.13
N GLY A 77 3.09 11.41 3.78
CA GLY A 77 4.54 11.71 3.76
C GLY A 77 5.31 10.96 2.68
#